data_AF-A0A2R6FIR6-F1
#
_entry.id   AF-A0A2R6FIR6-F1
#
_cell.length_a   1.000
_cell.length_b   1.000
_cell.length_c   1.000
_cell.angle_alpha   90.00
_cell.angle_beta   90.00
_cell.angle_gamma   90.00
#
_symmetry.space_group_name_H-M   'P 1'
#
loop_
_entity.id
_entity.type
_entity.pdbx_description
1 polymer ?
#
loop_
_entity_poly.entity_id
_entity_poly.type
_entity_poly.pdbx_seq_one_letter_code
_entity_poly.pdbx_strand_id
1 'polypeptide(L)' 'MSSVPERSDIAEEYKWDLASLYADDEEWEAAFESVRERLDDLQAFEGRATDDPETLQATLETYEAIMRDVANVST' A
#
# COMPACT_ATOMS: atom_id res chain seq x y z
N MET A 1 -0.65 -22.52 -36.13
CA MET A 1 0.02 -22.09 -34.89
C MET A 1 -0.98 -21.28 -34.11
N SER A 2 -1.23 -21.60 -32.84
CA SER A 2 -2.07 -20.76 -31.99
C SER A 2 -1.18 -19.66 -31.43
N SER A 3 -1.48 -18.38 -31.70
CA SER A 3 -0.78 -17.27 -31.04
C SER A 3 -1.34 -17.07 -29.65
N VAL A 4 -0.49 -16.60 -28.73
CA VAL A 4 -0.91 -16.16 -27.41
C VAL A 4 -1.50 -14.74 -27.58
N PRO A 5 -2.73 -14.47 -27.10
CA PRO A 5 -3.34 -13.14 -27.18
C PRO A 5 -2.64 -12.13 -26.26
N GLU A 6 -2.71 -10.84 -26.61
CA GLU A 6 -2.25 -9.77 -25.72
C GLU A 6 -3.24 -9.58 -24.56
N ARG A 7 -2.80 -9.00 -23.43
CA ARG A 7 -3.67 -8.77 -22.27
C ARG A 7 -4.87 -7.87 -22.61
N SER A 8 -4.66 -6.90 -23.49
CA SER A 8 -5.69 -5.99 -24.01
C SER A 8 -6.80 -6.72 -24.77
N ASP A 9 -6.50 -7.88 -25.36
CA ASP A 9 -7.46 -8.67 -26.14
C ASP A 9 -8.30 -9.63 -25.28
N ILE A 10 -8.00 -9.76 -23.99
CA ILE A 10 -8.72 -10.61 -23.05
C ILE A 10 -10.00 -9.91 -22.58
N ALA A 11 -11.13 -10.63 -22.53
CA ALA A 11 -12.39 -10.10 -22.00
C ALA A 11 -12.28 -9.78 -20.49
N GLU A 12 -12.95 -8.71 -20.05
CA GLU A 12 -12.84 -8.20 -18.68
C GLU A 12 -13.27 -9.22 -17.62
N GLU A 13 -14.25 -10.09 -17.94
CA GLU A 13 -14.71 -11.17 -17.06
C GLU A 13 -13.62 -12.18 -16.67
N TYR A 14 -12.50 -12.19 -17.40
CA TYR A 14 -11.34 -13.02 -17.13
C TYR A 14 -10.15 -12.25 -16.54
N LYS A 15 -10.30 -10.95 -16.26
CA LYS A 15 -9.30 -10.11 -15.59
C LYS A 15 -9.66 -9.92 -14.12
N TRP A 16 -8.65 -9.58 -13.32
CA TRP A 16 -8.89 -9.17 -11.93
C TRP A 16 -9.48 -7.77 -11.91
N ASP A 17 -10.50 -7.58 -11.09
CA ASP A 17 -11.17 -6.28 -10.91
C ASP A 17 -10.38 -5.40 -9.93
N LEU A 18 -9.35 -4.72 -10.45
CA LEU A 18 -8.52 -3.81 -9.67
C LEU A 18 -9.28 -2.53 -9.28
N ALA A 19 -10.34 -2.18 -10.01
CA ALA A 19 -11.22 -1.05 -9.71
C ALA A 19 -11.97 -1.21 -8.38
N SER A 20 -11.98 -2.41 -7.80
CA SER A 20 -12.45 -2.65 -6.43
C SER A 20 -11.56 -2.05 -5.34
N LEU A 21 -10.31 -1.70 -5.66
CA LEU A 21 -9.35 -1.09 -4.75
C LEU A 21 -9.00 0.36 -5.13
N TYR A 22 -8.65 0.61 -6.40
CA TYR A 22 -8.38 1.94 -6.95
C TYR A 22 -9.00 2.06 -8.35
N ALA A 23 -9.71 3.16 -8.63
CA ALA A 23 -10.45 3.30 -9.88
C ALA A 23 -9.53 3.34 -11.12
N ASP A 24 -8.35 3.91 -10.96
CA ASP A 24 -7.33 4.09 -11.98
C ASP A 24 -5.91 4.14 -11.37
N ASP A 25 -4.91 4.21 -12.25
CA ASP A 25 -3.50 4.26 -11.87
C ASP A 25 -3.18 5.58 -11.13
N GLU A 26 -3.87 6.68 -11.45
CA GLU A 26 -3.69 7.97 -10.77
C GLU A 26 -4.12 7.92 -9.29
N GLU A 27 -5.24 7.26 -8.96
CA GLU A 27 -5.66 7.05 -7.57
C GLU A 27 -4.67 6.15 -6.81
N TRP A 28 -4.15 5.10 -7.45
CA TRP A 28 -3.13 4.24 -6.87
C TRP A 28 -1.84 5.01 -6.60
N GLU A 29 -1.36 5.82 -7.54
CA GLU A 29 -0.13 6.62 -7.41
C GLU A 29 -0.26 7.63 -6.26
N ALA A 30 -1.43 8.27 -6.13
CA ALA A 30 -1.70 9.18 -5.02
C ALA A 30 -1.69 8.47 -3.67
N ALA A 31 -2.23 7.25 -3.59
CA ALA A 31 -2.17 6.45 -2.37
C ALA A 31 -0.74 5.99 -2.05
N PHE A 32 0.05 5.62 -3.07
CA PHE A 32 1.45 5.25 -2.92
C PHE A 32 2.27 6.40 -2.34
N GLU A 33 2.15 7.61 -2.89
CA GLU A 33 2.86 8.78 -2.40
C GLU A 33 2.43 9.16 -0.97
N SER A 34 1.13 9.07 -0.65
CA SER A 34 0.62 9.28 0.71
C SER A 34 1.23 8.31 1.74
N VAL A 35 1.36 7.02 1.38
CA VAL A 35 2.01 6.03 2.25
C VAL A 35 3.50 6.31 2.40
N ARG A 36 4.16 6.72 1.31
CA ARG A 36 5.58 7.08 1.29
C ARG A 36 5.89 8.23 2.25
N GLU A 37 5.07 9.29 2.24
CA GLU A 37 5.24 10.44 3.14
C GLU A 37 5.09 10.06 4.62
N ARG A 38 4.17 9.14 4.93
CA ARG A 38 3.91 8.69 6.31
C ARG A 38 5.04 7.84 6.91
N LEU A 39 6.00 7.38 6.11
CA LEU A 39 7.18 6.69 6.64
C LEU A 39 8.00 7.59 7.58
N ASP A 40 7.95 8.91 7.39
CA ASP A 40 8.60 9.88 8.28
C ASP A 40 8.00 9.86 9.69
N ASP A 41 6.68 9.60 9.82
CA ASP A 41 6.00 9.44 11.11
C ASP A 41 6.54 8.22 11.88
N LEU A 42 6.82 7.12 11.16
CA LEU A 42 7.43 5.94 11.76
C LEU A 42 8.91 6.18 12.12
N GLN A 43 9.63 6.92 11.27
CA GLN A 43 11.01 7.29 11.53
C GLN A 43 11.16 8.14 12.80
N ALA A 44 10.16 8.93 13.17
CA ALA A 44 10.17 9.72 14.41
C ALA A 44 10.31 8.88 15.69
N PHE A 45 10.03 7.58 15.65
CA PHE A 45 10.21 6.64 16.77
C PHE A 45 11.61 5.99 16.82
N GLU A 46 12.46 6.22 15.81
CA GLU A 46 13.81 5.66 15.75
C GLU A 46 14.62 6.04 16.99
N GLY A 47 15.22 5.03 17.65
CA GLY A 47 16.03 5.21 18.85
C GLY A 47 15.24 5.48 20.15
N ARG A 48 13.91 5.63 20.09
CA ARG A 48 13.06 5.88 21.28
C ARG A 48 11.88 4.93 21.46
N ALA A 49 11.66 4.01 20.53
CA ALA A 49 10.52 3.09 20.53
C ALA A 49 10.35 2.26 21.83
N THR A 50 11.40 2.11 22.63
CA THR A 50 11.40 1.33 23.88
C THR A 50 11.59 2.18 25.13
N ASP A 51 11.51 3.51 25.04
CA ASP A 51 11.76 4.41 26.17
C ASP A 51 10.69 4.27 27.27
N ASP A 52 9.43 4.02 26.88
CA ASP A 52 8.30 3.85 27.78
C ASP A 52 7.13 3.10 27.09
N PRO A 53 6.19 2.52 27.86
CA PRO A 53 5.06 1.77 27.31
C PRO A 53 4.18 2.57 26.34
N GLU A 54 3.97 3.86 26.61
CA GLU A 54 3.15 4.74 25.78
C GLU A 54 3.82 5.00 24.42
N THR A 55 5.14 5.23 24.39
CA THR A 55 5.94 5.39 23.17
C THR A 55 5.95 4.09 22.35
N LEU A 56 6.07 2.93 23.01
CA LEU A 56 6.00 1.64 22.33
C LEU A 56 4.62 1.41 21.69
N GLN A 57 3.54 1.69 22.43
CA GLN A 57 2.19 1.57 21.90
C GLN A 57 2.00 2.46 20.67
N ALA A 58 2.38 3.74 20.76
CA ALA A 58 2.28 4.68 19.64
C ALA A 58 3.08 4.23 18.42
N THR A 59 4.28 3.65 18.62
CA THR A 59 5.10 3.09 17.54
C THR A 59 4.38 1.95 16.82
N LEU A 60 3.83 1.00 17.59
CA LEU A 60 3.13 -0.17 17.03
C LEU A 60 1.85 0.24 16.28
N GLU A 61 1.05 1.14 16.85
CA GLU A 61 -0.15 1.66 16.20
C GLU A 61 0.17 2.38 14.88
N THR A 62 1.24 3.20 14.88
CA THR A 62 1.70 3.90 13.67
C THR A 62 2.18 2.90 12.61
N TYR A 63 3.00 1.93 13.01
CA TYR A 63 3.50 0.88 12.13
C TYR A 63 2.36 0.06 11.51
N GLU A 64 1.41 -0.41 12.32
CA GLU A 64 0.28 -1.23 11.84
C GLU A 64 -0.61 -0.46 10.88
N ALA A 65 -0.89 0.81 11.17
CA ALA A 65 -1.68 1.66 10.29
C ALA A 65 -0.99 1.86 8.93
N ILE A 66 0.31 2.18 8.92
CA ILE A 66 1.08 2.37 7.68
C ILE A 66 1.17 1.06 6.90
N MET A 67 1.51 -0.06 7.57
CA MET A 67 1.69 -1.35 6.90
C MET A 67 0.39 -1.90 6.28
N ARG A 68 -0.75 -1.54 6.86
CA ARG A 68 -2.06 -1.85 6.26
C ARG A 68 -2.25 -1.14 4.92
N ASP A 69 -1.82 0.11 4.81
CA ASP A 69 -1.93 0.88 3.58
C ASP A 69 -0.87 0.47 2.56
N VAL A 70 0.36 0.16 3.01
CA VAL A 70 1.41 -0.47 2.18
C VAL A 70 0.88 -1.73 1.49
N ALA A 71 0.12 -2.56 2.20
CA ALA A 71 -0.43 -3.79 1.63
C ALA A 71 -1.32 -3.52 0.41
N ASN A 72 -2.06 -2.41 0.38
CA ASN A 72 -2.93 -2.04 -0.74
C ASN A 72 -2.16 -1.54 -1.97
N VAL A 73 -1.00 -0.91 -1.77
CA VAL A 73 -0.20 -0.32 -2.88
C VAL A 73 0.96 -1.21 -3.34
N SER A 74 1.21 -2.32 -2.66
CA SER A 74 2.38 -3.19 -2.94
C SER A 74 2.16 -4.27 -4.01
N THR A 75 0.92 -4.47 -4.47
CA THR A 75 0.51 -5.59 -5.36
C THR A 75 0.08 -5.14 -6.73
#